data_AF-A0A8J8TDJ3-F1
#
_entry.id   AF-A0A8J8TDJ3-F1
#
_cell.length_a   1.000
_cell.length_b   1.000
_cell.length_c   1.000
_cell.angle_alpha   90.00
_cell.angle_beta   90.00
_cell.angle_gamma   90.00
#
_symmetry.space_group_name_H-M   'P 1'
#
loop_
_entity.id
_entity.type
_entity.pdbx_description
1 polymer ?
#
loop_
_entity_poly.entity_id
_entity_poly.type
_entity_poly.pdbx_seq_one_letter_code
_entity_poly.pdbx_strand_id
1 'polypeptide(L)'
;MGNKLVAGGFAVLLVISAVLAMFTSMNFPGVGVLSVQNEENISYSPLENPEEYPITRPLYIYTDGVPAENSSLYRWLEYIYSDDGQRYVKNAGFYPVTSEVKNKMEIQLNSGTINNNYGNGEITQSGSTTLGDLATLWANDFQEKYGIKVLLNTPGSGTGITNLINGFVDAAQSSRDIKEIELESAKSNNVNIIEWIVAYDALAIVVHKDNPVTNITLEDLKGIYNGTYTNWSELGGYDCPIVLYGRDSASGSYDYFKEAILDGESYSIKMQQFSSNALIVAEVENNLGGIGYVGVGYAEESLADEWVGKQNGN
;
A
#
# COMPACT_ATOMS: atom_id res chain seq x y z
N MET A 1 -12.66 47.28 -62.84
CA MET A 1 -12.04 45.97 -63.14
C MET A 1 -10.71 45.94 -62.40
N GLY A 2 -10.43 45.16 -61.37
CA GLY A 2 -11.08 44.01 -60.75
C GLY A 2 -9.95 43.08 -60.27
N ASN A 3 -9.85 42.83 -58.96
CA ASN A 3 -9.22 41.66 -58.28
C ASN A 3 -7.73 41.32 -58.60
N LYS A 4 -6.90 40.72 -57.72
CA LYS A 4 -7.08 40.19 -56.37
C LYS A 4 -5.70 39.97 -55.73
N LEU A 5 -5.72 39.97 -54.40
CA LEU A 5 -4.70 39.64 -53.42
C LEU A 5 -4.03 38.26 -53.56
N VAL A 6 -2.75 38.24 -53.19
CA VAL A 6 -2.06 37.34 -52.24
C VAL A 6 -2.06 35.84 -52.53
N ALA A 7 -0.90 35.32 -52.94
CA ALA A 7 -0.51 33.92 -52.78
C ALA A 7 0.87 33.88 -52.13
N GLY A 8 0.92 33.59 -50.83
CA GLY A 8 2.19 33.50 -50.08
C GLY A 8 1.98 33.60 -48.58
N GLY A 9 1.21 32.69 -47.99
CA GLY A 9 0.96 32.74 -46.55
C GLY A 9 0.07 31.66 -45.94
N PHE A 10 -0.10 30.49 -46.59
CA PHE A 10 -0.99 29.46 -46.06
C PHE A 10 -0.36 28.08 -45.83
N ALA A 11 0.91 27.86 -46.18
CA ALA A 11 1.54 26.55 -46.01
C ALA A 11 2.35 26.39 -44.70
N VAL A 12 2.68 27.48 -44.00
CA VAL A 12 3.54 27.41 -42.79
C VAL A 12 2.72 27.34 -41.49
N LEU A 13 1.45 27.75 -41.49
CA LEU A 13 0.60 27.70 -40.30
C LEU A 13 0.00 26.31 -40.04
N LEU A 14 -0.18 25.49 -41.08
CA LEU A 14 -0.75 24.14 -40.97
C LEU A 14 0.23 23.12 -40.39
N VAL A 15 1.54 23.29 -40.63
CA VAL A 15 2.58 22.40 -40.09
C VAL A 15 2.82 22.67 -38.59
N ILE A 16 2.74 23.93 -38.15
CA ILE A 16 2.86 24.26 -36.72
C ILE A 16 1.65 23.78 -35.94
N SER A 17 0.43 23.86 -36.50
CA SER A 17 -0.77 23.34 -35.83
C SER A 17 -0.82 21.81 -35.76
N ALA A 18 -0.26 21.10 -36.73
CA ALA A 18 -0.15 19.64 -36.71
C ALA A 18 0.95 19.14 -35.76
N VAL A 19 2.08 19.85 -35.67
CA VAL A 19 3.14 19.52 -34.68
C VAL A 19 2.66 19.84 -33.27
N LEU A 20 1.95 20.95 -33.05
CA LEU A 20 1.34 21.28 -31.76
C LEU A 20 0.22 20.29 -31.37
N ALA A 21 -0.57 19.81 -32.35
CA ALA A 21 -1.56 18.75 -32.14
C ALA A 21 -0.93 17.36 -31.89
N MET A 22 0.26 17.10 -32.45
CA MET A 22 1.04 15.89 -32.17
C MET A 22 1.74 15.94 -30.81
N PHE A 23 1.98 17.13 -30.24
CA PHE A 23 2.42 17.28 -28.84
C PHE A 23 1.25 17.09 -27.85
N THR A 24 0.00 17.38 -28.23
CA THR A 24 -1.19 17.05 -27.43
C THR A 24 -1.62 15.58 -27.49
N SER A 25 -0.87 14.71 -28.19
CA SER A 25 -1.16 13.26 -28.25
C SER A 25 0.00 12.38 -27.81
N MET A 26 0.98 12.93 -27.08
CA MET A 26 1.88 12.09 -26.30
C MET A 26 1.11 11.64 -25.07
N ASN A 27 0.46 10.47 -25.18
CA ASN A 27 -0.12 9.78 -24.05
C ASN A 27 1.03 9.34 -23.15
N PHE A 28 1.41 10.17 -22.18
CA PHE A 28 2.33 9.74 -21.15
C PHE A 28 1.56 8.69 -20.31
N PRO A 29 2.04 7.44 -20.25
CA PRO A 29 1.41 6.43 -19.42
C PRO A 29 1.45 6.90 -17.97
N GLY A 30 0.41 6.57 -17.22
CA GLY A 30 0.34 6.87 -15.80
C GLY A 30 -1.09 6.96 -15.29
N VAL A 31 -1.22 6.84 -13.98
CA VAL A 31 -2.48 6.92 -13.27
C VAL A 31 -2.60 8.24 -12.53
N GLY A 32 -3.83 8.63 -12.25
CA GLY A 32 -4.15 9.58 -11.20
C GLY A 32 -4.28 8.87 -9.86
N VAL A 33 -3.98 9.57 -8.77
CA VAL A 33 -4.17 9.10 -7.39
C VAL A 33 -5.15 10.01 -6.68
N LEU A 34 -6.30 9.45 -6.29
CA LEU A 34 -7.32 10.20 -5.57
C LEU A 34 -6.88 10.51 -4.14
N SER A 35 -7.19 11.71 -3.69
CA SER A 35 -7.21 12.01 -2.26
C SER A 35 -8.46 11.38 -1.65
N VAL A 36 -8.35 10.84 -0.43
CA VAL A 36 -9.49 10.23 0.27
C VAL A 36 -9.87 11.09 1.46
N GLN A 37 -11.17 11.36 1.60
CA GLN A 37 -11.72 12.09 2.73
C GLN A 37 -11.97 11.17 3.91
N ASN A 38 -11.49 11.58 5.09
CA ASN A 38 -11.86 10.94 6.34
C ASN A 38 -13.31 11.30 6.75
N GLU A 39 -13.79 10.75 7.86
CA GLU A 39 -15.13 11.02 8.40
C GLU A 39 -15.36 12.50 8.78
N GLU A 40 -14.29 13.27 8.97
CA GLU A 40 -14.32 14.71 9.25
C GLU A 40 -14.30 15.58 7.97
N ASN A 41 -14.37 14.95 6.79
CA ASN A 41 -14.30 15.56 5.45
C ASN A 41 -12.96 16.24 5.14
N ILE A 42 -11.88 15.83 5.82
CA ILE A 42 -10.52 16.27 5.52
C ILE A 42 -9.93 15.33 4.47
N SER A 43 -9.43 15.89 3.37
CA SER A 43 -8.88 15.14 2.25
C SER A 43 -7.39 14.89 2.45
N TYR A 44 -6.97 13.63 2.33
CA TYR A 44 -5.56 13.25 2.43
C TYR A 44 -5.10 12.59 1.13
N SER A 45 -3.93 13.02 0.64
CA SER A 45 -3.22 12.29 -0.41
C SER A 45 -2.35 11.21 0.24
N PRO A 46 -2.42 9.95 -0.22
CA PRO A 46 -1.55 8.90 0.28
C PRO A 46 -0.06 9.18 -0.04
N LEU A 47 0.21 10.05 -1.02
CA LEU A 47 1.57 10.41 -1.45
C LEU A 47 2.24 11.48 -0.60
N GLU A 48 1.45 12.29 0.13
CA GLU A 48 1.96 13.41 0.92
C GLU A 48 1.94 13.10 2.42
N ASN A 49 0.82 12.56 2.91
CA ASN A 49 0.58 12.33 4.34
C ASN A 49 0.10 10.89 4.57
N PRO A 50 0.94 9.87 4.31
CA PRO A 50 0.49 8.49 4.37
C PRO A 50 0.02 8.06 5.76
N GLU A 51 0.60 8.62 6.83
CA GLU A 51 0.20 8.32 8.21
C GLU A 51 -1.21 8.84 8.55
N GLU A 52 -1.65 9.92 7.90
CA GLU A 52 -2.98 10.51 8.10
C GLU A 52 -3.99 10.03 7.04
N TYR A 53 -3.52 9.30 6.03
CA TYR A 53 -4.36 8.80 4.96
C TYR A 53 -5.36 7.74 5.48
N PRO A 54 -6.68 7.87 5.18
CA PRO A 54 -7.72 7.04 5.81
C PRO A 54 -7.62 5.53 5.57
N ILE A 55 -6.92 5.11 4.51
CA ILE A 55 -6.75 3.70 4.14
C ILE A 55 -5.30 3.28 4.37
N THR A 56 -4.77 3.69 5.52
CA THR A 56 -3.45 3.31 6.01
C THR A 56 -3.57 2.54 7.31
N ARG A 57 -2.72 1.53 7.47
CA ARG A 57 -2.50 0.85 8.75
C ARG A 57 -1.01 0.58 8.97
N PRO A 58 -0.56 0.49 10.22
CA PRO A 58 0.78 0.01 10.49
C PRO A 58 0.85 -1.49 10.29
N LEU A 59 2.03 -1.95 9.89
CA LEU A 59 2.38 -3.35 9.82
C LEU A 59 3.35 -3.65 10.97
N TYR A 60 3.11 -4.76 11.64
CA TYR A 60 3.77 -5.09 12.90
C TYR A 60 4.56 -6.39 12.80
N ILE A 61 5.65 -6.43 13.55
CA ILE A 61 6.17 -7.66 14.13
C ILE A 61 5.93 -7.59 15.63
N TYR A 62 5.55 -8.71 16.24
CA TYR A 62 5.42 -8.90 17.67
C TYR A 62 6.42 -9.95 18.15
N THR A 63 7.01 -9.73 19.31
CA THR A 63 7.93 -10.68 19.97
C THR A 63 7.53 -10.87 21.44
N ASP A 64 8.01 -11.95 22.05
CA ASP A 64 7.98 -12.13 23.50
C ASP A 64 9.21 -11.46 24.13
N GLY A 65 9.03 -10.27 24.68
CA GLY A 65 10.12 -9.45 25.19
C GLY A 65 11.01 -8.88 24.09
N VAL A 66 11.99 -8.09 24.51
CA VAL A 66 13.03 -7.56 23.60
C VAL A 66 14.06 -8.67 23.38
N PRO A 67 14.32 -9.13 22.14
CA PRO A 67 15.30 -10.17 21.89
C PRO A 67 16.71 -9.76 22.32
N ALA A 68 17.50 -10.69 22.86
CA ALA A 68 18.89 -10.41 23.23
C ALA A 68 19.76 -10.06 22.01
N GLU A 69 20.69 -9.11 22.15
CA GLU A 69 21.58 -8.64 21.07
C GLU A 69 22.33 -9.76 20.34
N ASN A 70 22.65 -10.85 21.05
CA ASN A 70 23.36 -12.00 20.49
C ASN A 70 22.44 -13.02 19.78
N SER A 71 21.12 -12.81 19.80
CA SER A 71 20.13 -13.70 19.17
C SER A 71 19.97 -13.43 17.68
N SER A 72 19.54 -14.45 16.94
CA SER A 72 19.19 -14.29 15.53
C SER A 72 18.01 -13.32 15.35
N LEU A 73 17.04 -13.36 16.26
CA LEU A 73 15.84 -12.54 16.17
C LEU A 73 16.14 -11.04 16.35
N TYR A 74 17.08 -10.68 17.24
CA TYR A 74 17.56 -9.29 17.33
C TYR A 74 18.14 -8.83 16.00
N ARG A 75 19.04 -9.62 15.40
CA ARG A 75 19.65 -9.30 14.10
C ARG A 75 18.62 -9.19 12.98
N TRP A 76 17.57 -10.00 13.02
CA TRP A 76 16.46 -9.93 12.08
C TRP A 76 15.70 -8.60 12.16
N LEU A 77 15.36 -8.16 13.38
CA LEU A 77 14.74 -6.85 13.59
C LEU A 77 15.67 -5.71 13.15
N GLU A 78 16.96 -5.77 13.50
CA GLU A 78 17.97 -4.79 13.05
C GLU A 78 18.04 -4.71 11.52
N TYR A 79 18.02 -5.86 10.84
CA TYR A 79 18.01 -5.92 9.38
C TYR A 79 16.73 -5.29 8.79
N ILE A 80 15.56 -5.57 9.35
CA ILE A 80 14.29 -4.99 8.85
C ILE A 80 14.33 -3.45 8.91
N TYR A 81 14.94 -2.88 9.94
CA TYR A 81 15.11 -1.42 10.08
C TYR A 81 16.32 -0.85 9.31
N SER A 82 17.18 -1.70 8.76
CA SER A 82 18.30 -1.27 7.93
C SER A 82 17.82 -0.68 6.59
N ASP A 83 18.71 0.04 5.90
CA ASP A 83 18.41 0.62 4.59
C ASP A 83 18.04 -0.46 3.56
N ASP A 84 18.63 -1.65 3.67
CA ASP A 84 18.29 -2.80 2.81
C ASP A 84 16.87 -3.31 3.10
N GLY A 85 16.54 -3.50 4.39
CA GLY A 85 15.21 -3.92 4.82
C GLY A 85 14.13 -2.92 4.38
N GLN A 86 14.34 -1.64 4.64
CA GLN A 86 13.38 -0.59 4.27
C GLN A 86 13.31 -0.34 2.75
N ARG A 87 14.36 -0.66 1.98
CA ARG A 87 14.27 -0.69 0.51
C ARG A 87 13.27 -1.74 0.03
N TYR A 88 13.26 -2.94 0.62
CA TYR A 88 12.28 -3.97 0.26
C TYR A 88 10.85 -3.60 0.64
N VAL A 89 10.64 -2.78 1.67
CA VAL A 89 9.32 -2.22 2.01
C VAL A 89 8.76 -1.44 0.83
N LYS A 90 9.56 -0.51 0.27
CA LYS A 90 9.15 0.27 -0.91
C LYS A 90 8.91 -0.62 -2.13
N ASN A 91 9.81 -1.57 -2.40
CA ASN A 91 9.67 -2.50 -3.53
C ASN A 91 8.42 -3.40 -3.43
N ALA A 92 7.99 -3.73 -2.21
CA ALA A 92 6.76 -4.47 -1.97
C ALA A 92 5.49 -3.60 -2.07
N GLY A 93 5.65 -2.27 -2.27
CA GLY A 93 4.55 -1.33 -2.42
C GLY A 93 4.05 -0.70 -1.12
N PHE A 94 4.77 -0.90 -0.01
CA PHE A 94 4.46 -0.34 1.29
C PHE A 94 5.28 0.92 1.57
N TYR A 95 4.87 1.71 2.57
CA TYR A 95 5.66 2.85 3.03
C TYR A 95 6.70 2.43 4.07
N PRO A 96 7.97 2.82 3.88
CA PRO A 96 9.00 2.70 4.91
C PRO A 96 8.60 3.41 6.19
N VAL A 97 9.10 2.93 7.32
CA VAL A 97 8.94 3.65 8.59
C VAL A 97 9.70 4.97 8.56
N THR A 98 9.17 5.98 9.25
CA THR A 98 9.85 7.26 9.39
C THR A 98 11.11 7.14 10.24
N SER A 99 12.02 8.11 10.11
CA SER A 99 13.21 8.17 10.98
C SER A 99 12.84 8.28 12.47
N GLU A 100 11.69 8.89 12.79
CA GLU A 100 11.18 8.94 14.16
C GLU A 100 10.80 7.55 14.68
N VAL A 101 10.02 6.79 13.89
CA VAL A 101 9.66 5.41 14.24
C VAL A 101 10.90 4.54 14.33
N LYS A 102 11.83 4.64 13.37
CA LYS A 102 13.11 3.91 13.41
C LYS A 102 13.90 4.21 14.70
N ASN A 103 14.05 5.48 15.08
CA ASN A 103 14.74 5.86 16.33
C ASN A 103 14.04 5.32 17.57
N LYS A 104 12.70 5.36 17.62
CA LYS A 104 11.91 4.80 18.74
C LYS A 104 12.15 3.29 18.86
N MET A 105 12.16 2.58 17.72
CA MET A 105 12.38 1.14 17.69
C MET A 105 13.82 0.77 18.05
N GLU A 106 14.82 1.52 17.57
CA GLU A 106 16.22 1.35 17.99
C GLU A 106 16.40 1.54 19.50
N ILE A 107 15.74 2.55 20.10
CA ILE A 107 15.75 2.72 21.56
C ILE A 107 15.11 1.52 22.24
N GLN A 108 13.98 1.02 21.73
CA GLN A 108 13.28 -0.13 22.28
C GLN A 108 14.12 -1.42 22.21
N LEU A 109 14.78 -1.69 21.08
CA LEU A 109 15.71 -2.81 20.89
C LEU A 109 16.86 -2.77 21.92
N ASN A 110 17.28 -1.58 22.34
CA ASN A 110 18.37 -1.38 23.29
C ASN A 110 17.88 -1.11 24.74
N SER A 111 16.58 -1.29 25.02
CA SER A 111 15.98 -0.98 26.32
C SER A 111 15.69 -2.21 27.19
N GLY A 112 16.01 -2.11 28.48
CA GLY A 112 15.35 -2.86 29.55
C GLY A 112 15.39 -4.39 29.48
N THR A 113 14.32 -5.03 29.98
CA THR A 113 14.24 -6.47 30.25
C THR A 113 14.29 -7.31 28.98
N ILE A 114 15.48 -7.81 28.67
CA ILE A 114 15.78 -8.68 27.55
C ILE A 114 15.21 -10.09 27.77
N ASN A 115 14.66 -10.69 26.71
CA ASN A 115 14.37 -12.12 26.64
C ASN A 115 15.59 -12.87 26.09
N ASN A 116 16.25 -13.65 26.95
CA ASN A 116 17.42 -14.47 26.61
C ASN A 116 17.04 -15.88 26.10
N ASN A 117 15.75 -16.17 25.91
CA ASN A 117 15.30 -17.49 25.44
C ASN A 117 15.50 -17.66 23.92
N TYR A 118 15.74 -16.58 23.19
CA TYR A 118 16.00 -16.63 21.75
C TYR A 118 17.40 -17.15 21.43
N GLY A 119 17.46 -18.14 20.54
CA GLY A 119 18.71 -18.72 20.06
C GLY A 119 19.42 -17.89 18.97
N ASN A 120 20.57 -18.40 18.54
CA ASN A 120 21.36 -17.88 17.41
C ASN A 120 21.20 -18.74 16.13
N GLY A 121 20.13 -19.53 16.08
CA GLY A 121 19.82 -20.44 14.97
C GLY A 121 18.77 -19.88 14.02
N GLU A 122 17.99 -20.78 13.43
CA GLU A 122 16.84 -20.44 12.58
C GLU A 122 15.78 -19.66 13.37
N ILE A 123 15.05 -18.78 12.67
CA ILE A 123 13.94 -18.00 13.22
C ILE A 123 12.65 -18.55 12.65
N THR A 124 11.61 -18.67 13.46
CA THR A 124 10.25 -19.00 13.05
C THR A 124 9.34 -17.77 13.18
N GLN A 125 8.66 -17.39 12.10
CA GLN A 125 7.78 -16.22 12.08
C GLN A 125 6.44 -16.57 11.43
N SER A 126 5.33 -16.15 12.06
CA SER A 126 3.99 -16.45 11.55
C SER A 126 3.01 -15.28 11.60
N GLY A 127 2.11 -15.18 10.62
CA GLY A 127 0.92 -14.33 10.77
C GLY A 127 0.34 -13.78 9.48
N SER A 128 0.22 -12.45 9.39
CA SER A 128 -0.48 -11.74 8.32
C SER A 128 -0.06 -12.19 6.91
N THR A 129 -1.06 -12.38 6.05
CA THR A 129 -0.89 -12.60 4.61
C THR A 129 -0.45 -11.33 3.89
N THR A 130 -0.82 -10.15 4.40
CA THR A 130 -0.42 -8.85 3.83
C THR A 130 1.10 -8.69 3.85
N LEU A 131 1.74 -9.04 4.97
CA LEU A 131 3.20 -8.98 5.10
C LEU A 131 3.90 -10.17 4.42
N GLY A 132 3.18 -11.16 3.90
CA GLY A 132 3.77 -12.42 3.45
C GLY A 132 4.85 -12.25 2.37
N ASP A 133 4.53 -11.48 1.33
CA ASP A 133 5.45 -11.22 0.21
C ASP A 133 6.68 -10.42 0.69
N LEU A 134 6.46 -9.35 1.46
CA LEU A 134 7.53 -8.53 2.03
C LEU A 134 8.43 -9.34 2.96
N ALA A 135 7.86 -10.13 3.87
CA ALA A 135 8.60 -10.98 4.78
C ALA A 135 9.44 -12.02 4.02
N THR A 136 8.92 -12.55 2.92
CA THR A 136 9.66 -13.48 2.05
C THR A 136 10.86 -12.80 1.38
N LEU A 137 10.68 -11.58 0.87
CA LEU A 137 11.76 -10.77 0.31
C LEU A 137 12.85 -10.50 1.36
N TRP A 138 12.44 -10.07 2.56
CA TRP A 138 13.37 -9.88 3.67
C TRP A 138 14.10 -11.16 4.05
N ALA A 139 13.39 -12.29 4.18
CA ALA A 139 13.97 -13.55 4.63
C ALA A 139 15.02 -14.09 3.66
N ASN A 140 14.78 -13.95 2.35
CA ASN A 140 15.72 -14.38 1.32
C ASN A 140 17.01 -13.56 1.37
N ASP A 141 16.92 -12.22 1.35
CA ASP A 141 18.10 -11.34 1.40
C ASP A 141 18.86 -11.50 2.73
N PHE A 142 18.14 -11.61 3.85
CA PHE A 142 18.73 -11.85 5.16
C PHE A 142 19.49 -13.18 5.24
N GLN A 143 18.94 -14.24 4.65
CA GLN A 143 19.61 -15.53 4.58
C GLN A 143 20.88 -15.45 3.72
N GLU A 144 20.84 -14.74 2.59
CA GLU A 144 22.03 -14.54 1.75
C GLU A 144 23.12 -13.76 2.49
N LYS A 145 22.74 -12.72 3.24
CA LYS A 145 23.66 -11.81 3.92
C LYS A 145 24.25 -12.37 5.22
N TYR A 146 23.44 -13.09 6.00
CA TYR A 146 23.81 -13.54 7.34
C TYR A 146 23.86 -15.05 7.52
N GLY A 147 23.43 -15.84 6.53
CA GLY A 147 23.38 -17.30 6.61
C GLY A 147 22.35 -17.84 7.60
N ILE A 148 21.42 -16.99 8.07
CA ILE A 148 20.38 -17.34 9.05
C ILE A 148 19.05 -17.45 8.31
N LYS A 149 18.37 -18.58 8.48
CA LYS A 149 17.08 -18.84 7.84
C LYS A 149 15.92 -18.30 8.68
N VAL A 150 14.94 -17.69 8.00
CA VAL A 150 13.64 -17.32 8.59
C VAL A 150 12.55 -18.21 7.97
N LEU A 151 11.93 -19.04 8.79
CA LEU A 151 10.83 -19.93 8.41
C LEU A 151 9.50 -19.18 8.56
N LEU A 152 8.89 -18.85 7.43
CA LEU A 152 7.66 -18.07 7.38
C LEU A 152 6.42 -18.96 7.23
N ASN A 153 5.34 -18.59 7.92
CA ASN A 153 4.02 -19.16 7.74
C ASN A 153 2.94 -18.08 7.83
N THR A 154 2.03 -17.97 6.85
CA THR A 154 1.08 -16.85 6.74
C THR A 154 -0.39 -17.27 6.96
N PRO A 155 -0.79 -17.78 8.15
CA PRO A 155 -2.17 -18.20 8.41
C PRO A 155 -3.14 -17.04 8.71
N GLY A 156 -2.65 -15.80 8.77
CA GLY A 156 -3.39 -14.61 9.18
C GLY A 156 -2.93 -14.05 10.54
N SER A 157 -3.13 -12.74 10.75
CA SER A 157 -2.60 -11.99 11.90
C SER A 157 -2.97 -12.61 13.26
N GLY A 158 -4.24 -12.96 13.47
CA GLY A 158 -4.68 -13.53 14.75
C GLY A 158 -4.10 -14.91 15.05
N THR A 159 -3.98 -15.76 14.03
CA THR A 159 -3.33 -17.07 14.19
C THR A 159 -1.84 -16.91 14.46
N GLY A 160 -1.17 -15.96 13.78
CA GLY A 160 0.24 -15.63 14.06
C GLY A 160 0.47 -15.18 15.51
N ILE A 161 -0.34 -14.22 15.98
CA ILE A 161 -0.29 -13.73 17.37
C ILE A 161 -0.56 -14.87 18.36
N THR A 162 -1.56 -15.71 18.09
CA THR A 162 -1.87 -16.89 18.92
C THR A 162 -0.68 -17.87 18.96
N ASN A 163 0.00 -18.09 17.83
CA ASN A 163 1.17 -18.95 17.76
C ASN A 163 2.33 -18.40 18.61
N LEU A 164 2.55 -17.07 18.59
CA LEU A 164 3.55 -16.42 19.44
C LEU A 164 3.21 -16.56 20.92
N ILE A 165 1.95 -16.29 21.31
CA ILE A 165 1.48 -16.41 22.70
C ILE A 165 1.64 -17.83 23.24
N ASN A 166 1.45 -18.84 22.39
CA ASN A 166 1.62 -20.25 22.75
C ASN A 166 3.08 -20.73 22.68
N GLY A 167 4.02 -19.87 22.30
CA GLY A 167 5.44 -20.20 22.18
C GLY A 167 5.78 -21.12 20.99
N PHE A 168 4.94 -21.16 19.96
CA PHE A 168 5.17 -21.99 18.77
C PHE A 168 6.06 -21.32 17.73
N VAL A 169 6.20 -19.99 17.79
CA VAL A 169 7.05 -19.20 16.89
C VAL A 169 7.81 -18.14 17.66
N ASP A 170 8.94 -17.71 17.11
CA ASP A 170 9.79 -16.68 17.72
C ASP A 170 9.19 -15.26 17.57
N ALA A 171 8.50 -15.02 16.45
CA ALA A 171 7.88 -13.75 16.13
C ALA A 171 6.52 -13.92 15.44
N ALA A 172 5.61 -12.97 15.65
CA ALA A 172 4.36 -12.87 14.90
C ALA A 172 4.36 -11.65 14.00
N GLN A 173 3.94 -11.77 12.74
CA GLN A 173 3.73 -10.63 11.86
C GLN A 173 2.24 -10.29 11.77
N SER A 174 1.86 -9.03 11.83
CA SER A 174 0.47 -8.60 11.88
C SER A 174 0.22 -7.39 11.00
N SER A 175 -0.98 -7.33 10.45
CA SER A 175 -1.51 -6.17 9.70
C SER A 175 -2.71 -5.56 10.41
N ARG A 176 -2.70 -5.64 11.74
CA ARG A 176 -3.63 -4.99 12.67
C ARG A 176 -3.00 -4.99 14.05
N ASP A 177 -3.51 -4.13 14.91
CA ASP A 177 -3.15 -4.11 16.31
C ASP A 177 -3.50 -5.44 16.98
N ILE A 178 -2.70 -5.82 17.98
CA ILE A 178 -3.06 -6.90 18.89
C ILE A 178 -4.34 -6.54 19.65
N LYS A 179 -5.28 -7.48 19.74
CA LYS A 179 -6.56 -7.26 20.43
C LYS A 179 -6.38 -7.38 21.94
N GLU A 180 -7.25 -6.72 22.71
CA GLU A 180 -7.23 -6.80 24.18
C GLU A 180 -7.30 -8.25 24.69
N ILE A 181 -8.16 -9.09 24.09
CA ILE A 181 -8.27 -10.52 24.44
C ILE A 181 -6.98 -11.32 24.15
N GLU A 182 -6.21 -10.91 23.14
CA GLU A 182 -4.91 -11.52 22.83
C GLU A 182 -3.85 -11.07 23.84
N LEU A 183 -3.87 -9.81 24.27
CA LEU A 183 -3.01 -9.31 25.34
C LEU A 183 -3.32 -9.98 26.70
N GLU A 184 -4.58 -10.21 27.03
CA GLU A 184 -5.00 -10.97 28.21
C GLU A 184 -4.49 -12.42 28.16
N SER A 185 -4.57 -13.04 26.97
CA SER A 185 -4.04 -14.38 26.73
C SER A 185 -2.51 -14.43 26.86
N ALA A 186 -1.81 -13.41 26.35
CA ALA A 186 -0.35 -13.29 26.51
C ALA A 186 0.05 -13.21 27.99
N LYS A 187 -0.61 -12.34 28.77
CA LYS A 187 -0.40 -12.23 30.22
C LYS A 187 -0.62 -13.56 30.93
N SER A 188 -1.68 -14.29 30.57
CA SER A 188 -2.01 -15.59 31.15
C SER A 188 -0.95 -16.67 30.85
N ASN A 189 -0.23 -16.53 29.73
CA ASN A 189 0.85 -17.41 29.32
C ASN A 189 2.25 -16.89 29.70
N ASN A 190 2.35 -15.82 30.49
CA ASN A 190 3.60 -15.14 30.84
C ASN A 190 4.42 -14.67 29.63
N VAL A 191 3.75 -14.34 28.53
CA VAL A 191 4.35 -13.74 27.33
C VAL A 191 4.25 -12.22 27.44
N ASN A 192 5.39 -11.55 27.33
CA ASN A 192 5.50 -10.10 27.36
C ASN A 192 5.51 -9.55 25.93
N ILE A 193 4.34 -9.25 25.35
CA ILE A 193 4.26 -8.77 23.97
C ILE A 193 5.00 -7.44 23.81
N ILE A 194 5.97 -7.43 22.89
CA ILE A 194 6.64 -6.23 22.41
C ILE A 194 6.25 -6.00 20.95
N GLU A 195 5.88 -4.76 20.63
CA GLU A 195 5.43 -4.33 19.30
C GLU A 195 6.54 -3.63 18.52
N TRP A 196 6.69 -4.01 17.26
CA TRP A 196 7.64 -3.44 16.32
C TRP A 196 6.88 -2.98 15.07
N ILE A 197 6.71 -1.68 14.86
CA ILE A 197 6.16 -1.15 13.60
C ILE A 197 7.25 -1.27 12.54
N VAL A 198 7.00 -2.01 11.46
CA VAL A 198 8.03 -2.35 10.45
C VAL A 198 7.78 -1.73 9.08
N ALA A 199 6.55 -1.32 8.80
CA ALA A 199 6.12 -0.65 7.57
C ALA A 199 4.72 -0.05 7.77
N TYR A 200 4.27 0.76 6.81
CA TYR A 200 2.89 1.20 6.70
C TYR A 200 2.26 0.69 5.40
N ASP A 201 1.07 0.11 5.50
CA ASP A 201 0.27 -0.36 4.38
C ASP A 201 -0.80 0.68 4.06
N ALA A 202 -0.51 1.51 3.07
CA ALA A 202 -1.42 2.52 2.54
C ALA A 202 -1.93 2.08 1.16
N LEU A 203 -3.25 1.96 1.02
CA LEU A 203 -3.89 1.59 -0.24
C LEU A 203 -4.32 2.84 -1.02
N ALA A 204 -3.51 3.23 -1.98
CA ALA A 204 -3.81 4.34 -2.88
C ALA A 204 -4.94 3.96 -3.84
N ILE A 205 -5.87 4.88 -4.06
CA ILE A 205 -6.94 4.74 -5.04
C ILE A 205 -6.47 5.34 -6.36
N VAL A 206 -6.27 4.48 -7.34
CA VAL A 206 -5.79 4.86 -8.67
C VAL A 206 -6.95 4.93 -9.64
N VAL A 207 -6.93 5.98 -10.47
CA VAL A 207 -7.88 6.21 -11.56
C VAL A 207 -7.11 6.54 -12.84
N HIS A 208 -7.78 6.49 -13.98
CA HIS A 208 -7.16 7.00 -15.21
C HIS A 208 -6.76 8.47 -15.02
N LYS A 209 -5.56 8.86 -15.47
CA LYS A 209 -5.00 10.23 -15.31
C LYS A 209 -5.94 11.35 -15.78
N ASP A 210 -6.75 11.07 -16.80
CA ASP A 210 -7.71 12.02 -17.37
C ASP A 210 -9.04 12.10 -16.60
N ASN A 211 -9.26 11.28 -15.59
CA ASN A 211 -10.45 11.39 -14.74
C ASN A 211 -10.47 12.78 -14.05
N PRO A 212 -11.59 13.52 -14.08
CA PRO A 212 -11.67 14.84 -13.47
C PRO A 212 -11.90 14.77 -11.95
N VAL A 213 -12.33 13.62 -11.42
CA VAL A 213 -12.47 13.40 -9.98
C VAL A 213 -11.07 13.26 -9.37
N THR A 214 -10.74 14.10 -8.40
CA THR A 214 -9.43 14.09 -7.70
C THR A 214 -9.55 13.74 -6.21
N ASN A 215 -10.78 13.63 -5.71
CA ASN A 215 -11.14 13.47 -4.31
C ASN A 215 -12.32 12.49 -4.23
N ILE A 216 -12.32 11.59 -3.24
CA ILE A 216 -13.44 10.71 -2.94
C ILE A 216 -13.65 10.53 -1.42
N THR A 217 -14.89 10.35 -0.98
CA THR A 217 -15.20 9.95 0.40
C THR A 217 -15.07 8.44 0.60
N LEU A 218 -14.92 7.98 1.85
CA LEU A 218 -14.98 6.56 2.16
C LEU A 218 -16.34 5.94 1.80
N GLU A 219 -17.43 6.68 1.99
CA GLU A 219 -18.80 6.24 1.64
C GLU A 219 -18.96 6.07 0.13
N ASP A 220 -18.48 7.03 -0.67
CA ASP A 220 -18.52 6.93 -2.12
C ASP A 220 -17.64 5.77 -2.61
N LEU A 221 -16.46 5.60 -2.03
CA LEU A 221 -15.57 4.49 -2.36
C LEU A 221 -16.23 3.13 -2.02
N LYS A 222 -16.93 3.02 -0.89
CA LYS A 222 -17.76 1.86 -0.54
C LYS A 222 -18.85 1.65 -1.60
N GLY A 223 -19.57 2.70 -1.97
CA GLY A 223 -20.62 2.68 -2.99
C GLY A 223 -20.12 2.23 -4.36
N ILE A 224 -18.91 2.61 -4.75
CA ILE A 224 -18.26 2.13 -5.97
C ILE A 224 -18.00 0.61 -5.87
N TYR A 225 -17.30 0.17 -4.83
CA TYR A 225 -16.82 -1.21 -4.74
C TYR A 225 -17.90 -2.23 -4.34
N ASN A 226 -19.02 -1.80 -3.75
CA ASN A 226 -20.21 -2.64 -3.57
C ASN A 226 -21.16 -2.61 -4.79
N GLY A 227 -20.93 -1.72 -5.76
CA GLY A 227 -21.69 -1.62 -7.01
C GLY A 227 -22.94 -0.76 -6.95
N THR A 228 -23.11 0.06 -5.90
CA THR A 228 -24.14 1.10 -5.81
C THR A 228 -23.93 2.16 -6.88
N TYR A 229 -22.70 2.67 -7.01
CA TYR A 229 -22.30 3.58 -8.08
C TYR A 229 -21.75 2.79 -9.26
N THR A 230 -22.24 3.09 -10.46
CA THR A 230 -21.86 2.37 -11.68
C THR A 230 -21.44 3.27 -12.82
N ASN A 231 -21.60 4.58 -12.68
CA ASN A 231 -21.19 5.58 -13.65
C ASN A 231 -20.50 6.77 -12.95
N TRP A 232 -19.40 7.25 -13.53
CA TRP A 232 -18.60 8.33 -12.96
C TRP A 232 -19.37 9.66 -12.83
N SER A 233 -20.40 9.89 -13.66
CA SER A 233 -21.27 11.07 -13.58
C SER A 233 -22.01 11.20 -12.25
N GLU A 234 -22.22 10.09 -11.53
CA GLU A 234 -22.82 10.06 -10.19
C GLU A 234 -21.91 10.71 -9.13
N LEU A 235 -20.61 10.84 -9.43
CA LEU A 235 -19.55 11.30 -8.55
C LEU A 235 -18.82 12.54 -9.11
N GLY A 236 -19.45 13.24 -10.05
CA GLY A 236 -18.88 14.45 -10.68
C GLY A 236 -17.85 14.16 -11.78
N GLY A 237 -17.71 12.91 -12.21
CA GLY A 237 -16.86 12.49 -13.31
C GLY A 237 -17.53 12.58 -14.68
N TYR A 238 -16.88 11.98 -15.69
CA TYR A 238 -17.46 11.86 -17.03
C TYR A 238 -18.67 10.92 -17.05
N ASP A 239 -19.57 11.09 -18.02
CA ASP A 239 -20.63 10.11 -18.29
C ASP A 239 -20.04 8.85 -18.94
N CYS A 240 -19.45 8.00 -18.12
CA CYS A 240 -18.90 6.71 -18.53
C CYS A 240 -19.04 5.66 -17.41
N PRO A 241 -19.12 4.37 -17.76
CA PRO A 241 -19.19 3.30 -16.78
C PRO A 241 -17.95 3.26 -15.87
N ILE A 242 -18.17 2.98 -14.58
CA ILE A 242 -17.09 2.65 -13.65
C ILE A 242 -16.68 1.19 -13.88
N VAL A 243 -15.38 0.97 -14.06
CA VAL A 243 -14.79 -0.37 -14.19
C VAL A 243 -13.89 -0.64 -12.98
N LEU A 244 -14.29 -1.65 -12.21
CA LEU A 244 -13.70 -1.97 -10.91
C LEU A 244 -12.53 -2.95 -11.07
N TYR A 245 -11.37 -2.56 -10.54
CA TYR A 245 -10.17 -3.38 -10.49
C TYR A 245 -9.73 -3.57 -9.03
N GLY A 246 -9.31 -4.78 -8.67
CA GLY A 246 -8.86 -5.08 -7.31
C GLY A 246 -7.93 -6.28 -7.27
N ARG A 247 -7.36 -6.55 -6.10
CA ARG A 247 -6.53 -7.74 -5.89
C ARG A 247 -7.40 -9.00 -5.81
N ASP A 248 -6.82 -10.16 -6.11
CA ASP A 248 -7.49 -11.43 -5.88
C ASP A 248 -7.62 -11.77 -4.39
N SER A 249 -8.50 -12.73 -4.07
CA SER A 249 -8.77 -13.14 -2.69
C SER A 249 -7.61 -13.82 -1.96
N ALA A 250 -6.47 -14.06 -2.63
CA ALA A 250 -5.26 -14.55 -1.96
C ALA A 250 -4.41 -13.40 -1.40
N SER A 251 -4.70 -12.16 -1.80
CA SER A 251 -3.97 -10.97 -1.38
C SER A 251 -4.42 -10.43 -0.02
N GLY A 252 -3.46 -10.08 0.84
CA GLY A 252 -3.78 -9.36 2.08
C GLY A 252 -4.37 -7.95 1.85
N SER A 253 -4.08 -7.30 0.72
CA SER A 253 -4.71 -6.02 0.37
C SER A 253 -6.19 -6.16 0.01
N TYR A 254 -6.59 -7.32 -0.52
CA TYR A 254 -8.02 -7.65 -0.73
C TYR A 254 -8.74 -7.73 0.62
N ASP A 255 -8.18 -8.47 1.58
CA ASP A 255 -8.79 -8.57 2.91
C ASP A 255 -8.86 -7.21 3.61
N TYR A 256 -7.79 -6.41 3.50
CA TYR A 256 -7.74 -5.09 4.13
C TYR A 256 -8.72 -4.10 3.53
N PHE A 257 -8.75 -3.97 2.21
CA PHE A 257 -9.68 -3.04 1.56
C PHE A 257 -11.12 -3.42 1.88
N LYS A 258 -11.43 -4.72 1.93
CA LYS A 258 -12.75 -5.22 2.34
C LYS A 258 -13.10 -4.82 3.78
N GLU A 259 -12.16 -4.95 4.70
CA GLU A 259 -12.34 -4.54 6.10
C GLU A 259 -12.51 -3.02 6.23
N ALA A 260 -11.62 -2.25 5.61
CA ALA A 260 -11.53 -0.80 5.78
C ALA A 260 -12.60 -0.01 5.02
N ILE A 261 -13.05 -0.49 3.85
CA ILE A 261 -13.96 0.25 2.97
C ILE A 261 -15.34 -0.40 2.89
N LEU A 262 -15.40 -1.73 2.87
CA LEU A 262 -16.67 -2.45 2.71
C LEU A 262 -17.30 -2.87 4.04
N ASP A 263 -16.71 -2.53 5.19
CA ASP A 263 -17.13 -3.01 6.51
C ASP A 263 -17.25 -4.54 6.58
N GLY A 264 -16.38 -5.25 5.84
CA GLY A 264 -16.42 -6.71 5.74
C GLY A 264 -17.47 -7.26 4.77
N GLU A 265 -18.26 -6.42 4.10
CA GLU A 265 -19.22 -6.83 3.06
C GLU A 265 -18.52 -7.32 1.78
N SER A 266 -19.24 -8.09 0.96
CA SER A 266 -18.68 -8.59 -0.29
C SER A 266 -18.49 -7.48 -1.32
N TYR A 267 -17.39 -7.56 -2.08
CA TYR A 267 -17.21 -6.79 -3.29
C TYR A 267 -18.35 -7.01 -4.30
N SER A 268 -18.58 -6.01 -5.14
CA SER A 268 -19.37 -6.14 -6.35
C SER A 268 -18.85 -7.30 -7.20
N ILE A 269 -19.76 -8.14 -7.70
CA ILE A 269 -19.43 -9.24 -8.60
C ILE A 269 -18.81 -8.78 -9.93
N LYS A 270 -18.86 -7.48 -10.23
CA LYS A 270 -18.26 -6.86 -11.41
C LYS A 270 -16.78 -6.50 -11.20
N MET A 271 -16.26 -6.59 -9.97
CA MET A 271 -14.85 -6.32 -9.71
C MET A 271 -13.97 -7.37 -10.39
N GLN A 272 -13.11 -6.90 -11.28
CA GLN A 272 -12.08 -7.71 -11.93
C GLN A 272 -10.90 -7.85 -10.96
N GLN A 273 -10.50 -9.09 -10.71
CA GLN A 273 -9.47 -9.43 -9.74
C GLN A 273 -8.14 -9.74 -10.41
N PHE A 274 -7.06 -9.21 -9.84
CA PHE A 274 -5.69 -9.35 -10.36
C PHE A 274 -4.73 -9.83 -9.29
N SER A 275 -3.76 -10.64 -9.71
CA SER A 275 -2.74 -11.19 -8.82
C SER A 275 -1.69 -10.16 -8.39
N SER A 276 -1.55 -9.03 -9.08
CA SER A 276 -0.53 -8.01 -8.79
C SER A 276 -1.01 -6.57 -8.92
N ASN A 277 -0.38 -5.65 -8.17
CA ASN A 277 -0.64 -4.21 -8.27
C ASN A 277 -0.31 -3.65 -9.66
N ALA A 278 0.79 -4.10 -10.27
CA ALA A 278 1.22 -3.64 -11.60
C ALA A 278 0.18 -3.92 -12.69
N LEU A 279 -0.54 -5.06 -12.60
CA LEU A 279 -1.64 -5.36 -13.52
C LEU A 279 -2.83 -4.41 -13.31
N ILE A 280 -3.17 -4.08 -12.06
CA ILE A 280 -4.23 -3.12 -11.76
C ILE A 280 -3.88 -1.74 -12.33
N VAL A 281 -2.64 -1.28 -12.11
CA VAL A 281 -2.15 -0.02 -12.70
C VAL A 281 -2.32 -0.04 -14.22
N ALA A 282 -1.82 -1.07 -14.90
CA ALA A 282 -1.91 -1.17 -16.35
C ALA A 282 -3.36 -1.15 -16.87
N GLU A 283 -4.29 -1.79 -16.16
CA GLU A 283 -5.71 -1.77 -16.52
C GLU A 283 -6.34 -0.39 -16.36
N VAL A 284 -5.99 0.31 -15.27
CA VAL A 284 -6.45 1.68 -15.00
C VAL A 284 -5.88 2.67 -16.02
N GLU A 285 -4.61 2.55 -16.40
CA GLU A 285 -3.97 3.37 -17.43
C GLU A 285 -4.64 3.25 -18.80
N ASN A 286 -5.21 2.09 -19.12
CA ASN A 286 -5.82 1.83 -20.42
C ASN A 286 -7.34 2.01 -20.45
N ASN A 287 -7.95 2.43 -19.34
CA ASN A 287 -9.40 2.53 -19.22
C ASN A 287 -9.83 3.82 -18.53
N LEU A 288 -10.41 4.76 -19.28
CA LEU A 288 -10.92 6.04 -18.77
C LEU A 288 -11.93 5.88 -17.62
N GLY A 289 -12.69 4.78 -17.59
CA GLY A 289 -13.64 4.47 -16.52
C GLY A 289 -13.04 3.65 -15.37
N GLY A 290 -11.76 3.29 -15.46
CA GLY A 290 -11.07 2.41 -14.52
C GLY A 290 -10.83 3.05 -13.15
N ILE A 291 -11.08 2.26 -12.10
CA ILE A 291 -10.65 2.54 -10.73
C ILE A 291 -10.05 1.27 -10.12
N GLY A 292 -8.94 1.43 -9.40
CA GLY A 292 -8.28 0.35 -8.67
C GLY A 292 -7.76 0.81 -7.31
N TYR A 293 -7.47 -0.14 -6.42
CA TYR A 293 -6.65 0.11 -5.24
C TYR A 293 -5.34 -0.64 -5.36
N VAL A 294 -4.24 0.02 -5.01
CA VAL A 294 -2.89 -0.57 -5.03
C VAL A 294 -2.08 -0.10 -3.83
N GLY A 295 -1.06 -0.88 -3.46
CA GLY A 295 -0.05 -0.40 -2.52
C GLY A 295 0.56 0.89 -3.04
N VAL A 296 0.60 1.91 -2.19
CA VAL A 296 1.00 3.27 -2.57
C VAL A 296 2.34 3.40 -3.31
N GLY A 297 3.33 2.54 -3.03
CA GLY A 297 4.60 2.57 -3.76
C GLY A 297 4.42 2.35 -5.27
N TYR A 298 3.46 1.51 -5.66
CA TYR A 298 3.08 1.30 -7.07
C TYR A 298 2.36 2.52 -7.66
N ALA A 299 1.54 3.19 -6.86
CA ALA A 299 0.84 4.40 -7.27
C ALA A 299 1.82 5.57 -7.47
N GLU A 300 2.80 5.74 -6.58
CA GLU A 300 3.86 6.75 -6.68
C GLU A 300 4.72 6.53 -7.94
N GLU A 301 5.14 5.28 -8.19
CA GLU A 301 5.96 4.94 -9.36
C GLU A 301 5.23 5.13 -10.70
N SER A 302 3.90 4.99 -10.68
CA SER A 302 3.06 5.07 -11.89
C SER A 302 2.32 6.39 -12.03
N LEU A 303 2.65 7.40 -11.21
CA LEU A 303 1.93 8.67 -11.17
C LEU A 303 2.16 9.46 -12.47
N ALA A 304 1.08 9.91 -13.09
CA ALA A 304 1.18 10.78 -14.26
C ALA A 304 1.62 12.20 -13.85
N ASP A 305 2.61 12.76 -14.55
CA ASP A 305 3.12 14.13 -14.30
C ASP A 305 2.00 15.19 -14.31
N GLU A 306 1.04 15.05 -15.22
CA GLU A 306 -0.10 15.96 -15.35
C GLU A 306 -1.09 15.88 -14.16
N TRP A 307 -1.11 14.75 -13.44
CA TRP A 307 -1.93 14.61 -12.24
C TRP A 307 -1.42 15.48 -11.10
N VAL A 308 -0.09 15.58 -10.94
CA VAL A 308 0.55 16.43 -9.93
C VAL A 308 0.11 17.89 -10.07
N GLY A 309 -0.11 18.35 -11.31
CA GLY A 309 -0.64 19.69 -11.59
C GLY A 309 -2.07 19.89 -11.07
N LYS A 310 -2.95 18.87 -11.23
CA LYS A 310 -4.36 18.93 -10.81
C LYS A 310 -4.53 19.05 -9.29
N GLN A 311 -3.66 18.40 -8.51
CA GLN A 311 -3.68 18.48 -7.04
C GLN A 311 -3.27 19.87 -6.52
N ASN A 312 -2.40 20.58 -7.25
CA ASN A 312 -1.84 21.88 -6.85
C ASN A 312 -2.66 23.11 -7.31
N GLY A 313 -3.82 22.91 -7.94
CA GLY A 313 -4.77 23.99 -8.26
C GLY A 313 -4.30 25.03 -9.29
N ASN A 314 -3.47 24.63 -10.27
CA ASN A 314 -3.12 25.48 -11.43
C ASN A 314 -3.96 25.17 -12.66
#